data_AF-A0A3D0QC20-F1
#
_entry.id   AF-A0A3D0QC20-F1
#
_cell.length_a   1.000
_cell.length_b   1.000
_cell.length_c   1.000
_cell.angle_alpha   90.00
_cell.angle_beta   90.00
_cell.angle_gamma   90.00
#
_symmetry.space_group_name_H-M   'P 1'
#
loop_
_entity.id
_entity.type
_entity.pdbx_description
1 polymer ?
#
loop_
_entity_poly.entity_id
_entity_poly.type
_entity_poly.pdbx_seq_one_letter_code
_entity_poly.pdbx_strand_id
1 'polypeptide(L)'
;MLAKLKEYIVVCIHGTTPLAGADLANLQERIASSKPHYWEELEPGIIAVYFAIRRGGRTRSLKLTASLGTLKKPDTVFHDIGVGRAVGELVTETNWYGKIITAPFGDAVNQAMKKAREDAAKSNGTSETVDNPKS
;
A
#
# COMPACT_ATOMS: atom_id res chain seq x y z
N MET A 1 -4.92 19.46 20.71
CA MET A 1 -4.61 18.58 19.56
C MET A 1 -3.73 19.39 18.61
N LEU A 2 -2.63 18.85 18.08
CA LEU A 2 -1.66 19.64 17.29
C LEU A 2 -1.41 18.96 15.94
N ALA A 3 -2.04 19.46 14.89
CA ALA A 3 -1.76 19.05 13.52
C ALA A 3 -0.36 19.52 13.14
N LYS A 4 0.46 18.63 12.57
CA LYS A 4 1.82 18.94 12.09
C LYS A 4 2.02 18.41 10.69
N LEU A 5 2.65 19.23 9.85
CA LEU A 5 3.24 18.79 8.60
C LEU A 5 4.48 17.94 8.90
N LYS A 6 4.50 16.73 8.36
CA LYS A 6 5.59 15.79 8.48
C LYS A 6 5.74 15.02 7.19
N GLU A 7 6.98 14.72 6.84
CA GLU A 7 7.29 13.96 5.64
C GLU A 7 7.13 12.45 5.88
N TYR A 8 6.30 11.82 5.05
CA TYR A 8 6.01 10.39 5.09
C TYR A 8 6.28 9.74 3.75
N ILE A 9 6.52 8.44 3.82
CA ILE A 9 6.39 7.52 2.70
C ILE A 9 5.04 6.84 2.85
N VAL A 10 4.21 6.96 1.82
CA VAL A 10 2.94 6.25 1.73
C VAL A 10 3.13 5.06 0.80
N VAL A 11 2.76 3.88 1.28
CA VAL A 11 2.60 2.67 0.47
C VAL A 11 1.12 2.39 0.40
N CYS A 12 0.55 2.42 -0.80
CA CYS A 12 -0.83 2.06 -1.06
C CYS A 12 -0.89 0.67 -1.69
N ILE A 13 -1.80 -0.15 -1.19
CA ILE A 13 -2.13 -1.48 -1.72
C ILE A 13 -3.54 -1.38 -2.28
N HIS A 14 -3.73 -1.78 -3.51
CA HIS A 14 -5.02 -1.70 -4.20
C HIS A 14 -5.35 -3.07 -4.81
N GLY A 15 -6.29 -3.80 -4.22
CA GLY A 15 -6.89 -4.98 -4.84
C GLY A 15 -7.89 -4.58 -5.92
N THR A 16 -7.99 -5.33 -7.01
CA THR A 16 -9.10 -5.22 -7.96
C THR A 16 -10.35 -5.94 -7.45
N THR A 17 -10.15 -6.89 -6.55
CA THR A 17 -11.18 -7.62 -5.82
C THR A 17 -11.08 -7.32 -4.32
N PRO A 18 -12.22 -7.25 -3.60
CA PRO A 18 -12.20 -7.10 -2.15
C PRO A 18 -11.46 -8.26 -1.48
N LEU A 19 -10.50 -7.94 -0.62
CA LEU A 19 -9.79 -8.93 0.19
C LEU A 19 -10.63 -9.25 1.43
N ALA A 20 -10.84 -10.53 1.73
CA ALA A 20 -11.63 -10.97 2.88
C ALA A 20 -10.98 -12.15 3.61
N GLY A 21 -11.41 -12.37 4.85
CA GLY A 21 -11.01 -13.55 5.63
C GLY A 21 -9.51 -13.69 5.79
N ALA A 22 -8.98 -14.88 5.45
CA ALA A 22 -7.58 -15.23 5.64
C ALA A 22 -6.61 -14.37 4.80
N ASP A 23 -7.03 -13.93 3.62
CA ASP A 23 -6.18 -13.11 2.74
C ASP A 23 -5.98 -11.71 3.32
N LEU A 24 -7.06 -11.10 3.82
CA LEU A 24 -6.96 -9.83 4.52
C LEU A 24 -6.10 -9.94 5.79
N ALA A 25 -6.24 -11.03 6.56
CA ALA A 25 -5.43 -11.26 7.76
C ALA A 25 -3.93 -11.40 7.44
N ASN A 26 -3.57 -12.17 6.40
CA ASN A 26 -2.19 -12.31 5.94
C ASN A 26 -1.60 -10.96 5.50
N LEU A 27 -2.39 -10.15 4.79
CA LEU A 27 -1.96 -8.80 4.39
C LEU A 27 -1.73 -7.90 5.60
N GLN A 28 -2.67 -7.88 6.55
CA GLN A 28 -2.57 -7.10 7.78
C GLN A 28 -1.37 -7.52 8.64
N GLU A 29 -1.07 -8.81 8.73
CA GLU A 29 0.10 -9.32 9.45
C GLU A 29 1.42 -8.83 8.84
N ARG A 30 1.52 -8.80 7.50
CA ARG A 30 2.69 -8.26 6.79
C ARG A 30 2.84 -6.76 7.00
N ILE A 31 1.72 -6.03 6.96
CA ILE A 31 1.70 -4.60 7.27
C ILE A 31 2.19 -4.40 8.70
N ALA A 32 1.62 -5.08 9.69
CA ALA A 32 2.01 -4.97 11.09
C ALA A 32 3.50 -5.31 11.31
N SER A 33 3.99 -6.38 10.66
CA SER A 33 5.40 -6.82 10.72
C SER A 33 6.37 -5.81 10.14
N SER A 34 5.93 -4.99 9.17
CA SER A 34 6.72 -3.87 8.64
C SER A 34 6.84 -2.69 9.61
N LYS A 35 6.08 -2.71 10.72
CA LYS A 35 6.04 -1.69 11.78
C LYS A 35 5.78 -0.29 11.21
N PRO A 36 4.65 -0.02 10.54
CA PRO A 36 4.32 1.32 10.09
C PRO A 36 4.04 2.24 11.28
N HIS A 37 4.00 3.55 11.03
CA HIS A 37 3.57 4.50 12.06
C HIS A 37 2.04 4.58 12.15
N TYR A 38 1.38 4.31 11.03
CA TYR A 38 -0.06 4.24 10.90
C TYR A 38 -0.39 3.44 9.65
N TRP A 39 -1.56 2.79 9.64
CA TRP A 39 -2.15 2.22 8.44
C TRP A 39 -3.65 2.16 8.62
N GLU A 40 -4.37 2.18 7.51
CA GLU A 40 -5.83 2.12 7.48
C GLU A 40 -6.30 1.50 6.17
N GLU A 41 -7.52 0.97 6.19
CA GLU A 41 -8.26 0.63 4.99
C GLU A 41 -9.12 1.84 4.61
N LEU A 42 -8.83 2.45 3.46
CA LEU A 42 -9.53 3.64 2.96
C LEU A 42 -10.88 3.25 2.37
N GLU A 43 -10.89 2.15 1.64
CA GLU A 43 -12.05 1.52 1.01
C GLU A 43 -11.81 0.00 1.01
N PRO A 44 -12.85 -0.84 0.91
CA PRO A 44 -12.66 -2.29 0.83
C PRO A 44 -11.64 -2.70 -0.24
N GLY A 45 -10.50 -3.24 0.20
CA GLY A 45 -9.39 -3.64 -0.70
C GLY A 45 -8.39 -2.53 -1.06
N ILE A 46 -8.54 -1.32 -0.52
CA ILE A 46 -7.58 -0.21 -0.66
C ILE A 46 -7.00 0.13 0.71
N ILE A 47 -5.73 -0.19 0.91
CA ILE A 47 -5.04 -0.02 2.20
C ILE A 47 -3.88 0.97 2.04
N ALA A 48 -3.86 2.00 2.88
CA ALA A 48 -2.78 2.97 2.96
C ALA A 48 -1.90 2.72 4.19
N VAL A 49 -0.58 2.70 3.99
CA VAL A 49 0.42 2.40 5.01
C VAL A 49 1.45 3.51 5.07
N TYR A 50 1.69 4.07 6.26
CA TYR A 50 2.43 5.31 6.44
C TYR A 50 3.74 5.09 7.23
N PHE A 51 4.85 5.54 6.66
CA PHE A 51 6.18 5.45 7.26
C PHE A 51 6.85 6.83 7.35
N ALA A 52 7.03 7.35 8.56
CA ALA A 52 7.82 8.57 8.75
C ALA A 52 9.27 8.36 8.30
N ILE A 53 9.80 9.27 7.48
CA ILE A 53 11.13 9.11 6.86
C ILE A 53 12.23 9.00 7.90
N ARG A 54 12.25 9.90 8.90
CA ARG A 54 13.32 10.08 9.89
C ARG A 54 13.52 8.91 10.87
N ARG A 55 12.77 7.81 10.76
CA ARG A 55 12.82 6.65 11.66
C ARG A 55 13.04 5.33 10.93
N GLY A 56 13.92 5.32 9.92
CA GLY A 56 14.10 4.13 9.07
C GLY A 56 12.85 3.76 8.28
N GLY A 57 11.95 4.72 8.04
CA GLY A 57 10.72 4.52 7.29
C GLY A 57 10.99 4.04 5.87
N ARG A 58 12.06 4.52 5.25
CA ARG A 58 12.50 4.09 3.91
C ARG A 58 12.75 2.59 3.83
N THR A 59 13.60 2.06 4.71
CA THR A 59 13.91 0.63 4.76
C THR A 59 12.67 -0.21 5.04
N ARG A 60 11.83 0.21 5.99
CA ARG A 60 10.58 -0.49 6.34
C ARG A 60 9.58 -0.51 5.18
N SER A 61 9.39 0.64 4.51
CA SER A 61 8.52 0.73 3.32
C SER A 61 8.99 -0.17 2.18
N LEU A 62 10.32 -0.24 1.94
CA LEU A 62 10.88 -1.09 0.89
C LEU A 62 10.72 -2.57 1.22
N LYS A 63 10.93 -2.96 2.48
CA LYS A 63 10.69 -4.33 2.95
C LYS A 63 9.22 -4.73 2.77
N LEU A 64 8.28 -3.83 3.10
CA LEU A 64 6.86 -4.08 2.87
C LEU A 64 6.58 -4.26 1.37
N THR A 65 7.01 -3.33 0.51
CA THR A 65 6.82 -3.43 -0.94
C THR A 65 7.39 -4.73 -1.51
N ALA A 66 8.60 -5.14 -1.10
CA ALA A 66 9.19 -6.40 -1.53
C ALA A 66 8.38 -7.61 -1.04
N SER A 67 7.96 -7.63 0.22
CA SER A 67 7.10 -8.68 0.78
C SER A 67 5.77 -8.80 0.03
N LEU A 68 5.14 -7.67 -0.33
CA LEU A 68 3.91 -7.66 -1.14
C LEU A 68 4.16 -8.21 -2.55
N GLY A 69 5.31 -7.89 -3.16
CA GLY A 69 5.70 -8.47 -4.45
C GLY A 69 5.77 -10.00 -4.43
N THR A 70 6.17 -10.61 -3.31
CA THR A 70 6.21 -12.09 -3.17
C THR A 70 4.83 -12.75 -3.13
N LEU A 71 3.78 -11.97 -2.86
CA LEU A 71 2.40 -12.46 -2.84
C LEU A 71 1.79 -12.54 -4.23
N LYS A 72 2.29 -11.78 -5.22
CA LYS A 72 1.73 -11.69 -6.57
C LYS A 72 2.00 -12.95 -7.42
N LYS A 73 1.56 -14.12 -6.95
CA LYS A 73 1.66 -15.38 -7.69
C LYS A 73 0.40 -15.57 -8.54
N PRO A 74 0.50 -16.13 -9.76
CA PRO A 74 -0.63 -16.27 -10.69
C PRO A 74 -1.87 -16.97 -10.08
N ASP A 75 -1.67 -17.93 -9.18
CA ASP A 75 -2.76 -18.71 -8.59
C ASP A 75 -3.26 -18.17 -7.24
N THR A 76 -3.05 -16.89 -6.96
CA THR A 76 -3.45 -16.29 -5.67
C THR A 76 -4.36 -15.09 -5.88
N VAL A 77 -5.26 -14.84 -4.92
CA VAL A 77 -6.10 -13.63 -4.84
C VAL A 77 -5.25 -12.34 -4.86
N PHE A 78 -3.97 -12.46 -4.49
CA PHE A 78 -3.00 -11.37 -4.51
C PHE A 78 -2.37 -11.09 -5.89
N HIS A 79 -2.63 -11.88 -6.93
CA HIS A 79 -2.08 -11.65 -8.28
C HIS A 79 -2.40 -10.23 -8.78
N ASP A 80 -3.63 -9.78 -8.52
CA ASP A 80 -4.17 -8.54 -9.06
C ASP A 80 -4.01 -7.34 -8.11
N ILE A 81 -3.24 -7.48 -7.02
CA ILE A 81 -2.96 -6.33 -6.16
C ILE A 81 -1.95 -5.42 -6.86
N GLY A 82 -2.27 -4.13 -6.87
CA GLY A 82 -1.35 -3.07 -7.23
C GLY A 82 -0.68 -2.48 -6.01
N VAL A 83 0.61 -2.15 -6.11
CA VAL A 83 1.36 -1.51 -5.03
C VAL A 83 1.95 -0.20 -5.50
N GLY A 84 1.48 0.90 -4.92
CA GLY A 84 1.94 2.24 -5.21
C GLY A 84 2.74 2.82 -4.05
N ARG A 85 3.80 3.57 -4.36
CA ARG A 85 4.60 4.27 -3.35
C ARG A 85 4.84 5.72 -3.72
N ALA A 86 4.63 6.61 -2.75
CA ALA A 86 4.90 8.03 -2.88
C ALA A 86 5.52 8.59 -1.59
N VAL A 87 6.16 9.74 -1.71
CA VAL A 87 6.79 10.46 -0.61
C VAL A 87 6.29 11.89 -0.67
N GLY A 88 5.95 12.46 0.49
CA GLY A 88 5.57 13.86 0.57
C GLY A 88 5.18 14.27 1.98
N GLU A 89 4.89 15.55 2.12
CA GLU A 89 4.40 16.10 3.38
C GLU A 89 2.92 15.76 3.56
N LEU A 90 2.60 15.25 4.76
CA LEU A 90 1.24 14.95 5.17
C LEU A 90 0.90 15.74 6.42
N VAL A 91 -0.35 16.16 6.50
CA VAL A 91 -0.93 16.69 7.73
C VAL A 91 -1.22 15.51 8.64
N THR A 92 -0.65 15.52 9.85
CA THR A 92 -0.86 14.47 10.84
C THR A 92 -1.28 15.03 12.17
N GLU A 93 -2.28 14.40 12.78
CA GLU A 93 -2.60 14.64 14.18
C GLU A 93 -2.08 13.51 15.02
N THR A 94 -1.42 13.87 16.12
CA THR A 94 -0.87 12.91 17.06
C THR A 94 -1.39 13.15 18.46
N ASN A 95 -1.54 12.07 19.24
CA ASN A 95 -1.74 12.19 20.67
C ASN A 95 -0.45 12.70 21.36
N TRP A 96 -0.55 12.91 22.67
CA TRP A 96 0.55 13.36 23.53
C TRP A 96 1.76 12.40 23.56
N TYR A 97 1.55 11.11 23.28
CA TYR A 97 2.62 10.11 23.09
C TYR A 97 3.23 10.11 21.68
N GLY A 98 2.77 10.98 20.79
CA GLY A 98 3.24 11.08 19.41
C GLY A 98 2.74 9.96 18.49
N LYS A 99 1.73 9.18 18.89
CA LYS A 99 1.04 8.23 18.00
C LYS A 99 0.04 8.98 17.13
N ILE A 100 -0.03 8.61 15.86
CA ILE A 100 -1.02 9.14 14.91
C ILE A 100 -2.41 8.68 15.36
N ILE A 101 -3.36 9.63 15.43
CA ILE A 101 -4.75 9.36 15.85
C ILE A 101 -5.76 9.50 14.72
N THR A 102 -5.41 10.23 13.66
CA THR A 102 -6.23 10.41 12.46
C THR A 102 -5.40 10.10 11.21
N ALA A 103 -6.09 9.64 10.17
CA ALA A 103 -5.55 9.37 8.85
C ALA A 103 -4.67 10.53 8.35
N PRO A 104 -3.37 10.31 8.09
CA PRO A 104 -2.54 11.31 7.45
C PRO A 104 -3.06 11.63 6.05
N PHE A 105 -3.32 12.90 5.76
CA PHE A 105 -3.82 13.33 4.45
C PHE A 105 -2.85 14.27 3.74
N GLY A 106 -2.87 14.24 2.41
CA GLY A 106 -2.01 15.04 1.54
C GLY A 106 -1.77 14.37 0.18
N ASP A 107 -1.14 15.09 -0.74
CA ASP A 107 -0.99 14.67 -2.14
C ASP A 107 -0.24 13.35 -2.32
N ALA A 108 0.67 13.01 -1.40
CA ALA A 108 1.38 11.74 -1.46
C ALA A 108 0.44 10.53 -1.32
N VAL A 109 -0.69 10.66 -0.62
CA VAL A 109 -1.70 9.59 -0.54
C VAL A 109 -2.31 9.38 -1.91
N ASN A 110 -2.76 10.46 -2.56
CA ASN A 110 -3.34 10.42 -3.91
C ASN A 110 -2.37 9.87 -4.96
N GLN A 111 -1.10 10.27 -4.89
CA GLN A 111 -0.06 9.75 -5.78
C GLN A 111 0.22 8.26 -5.55
N ALA A 112 0.24 7.80 -4.29
CA ALA A 112 0.42 6.39 -3.97
C ALA A 112 -0.77 5.57 -4.48
N MET A 113 -2.00 6.04 -4.26
CA MET A 113 -3.22 5.38 -4.77
C MET A 113 -3.22 5.29 -6.29
N LYS A 114 -2.90 6.39 -6.99
CA LYS A 114 -2.81 6.41 -8.46
C LYS A 114 -1.82 5.36 -8.98
N LYS A 115 -0.62 5.30 -8.40
CA LYS A 115 0.40 4.31 -8.79
C LYS A 115 -0.03 2.88 -8.49
N ALA A 116 -0.72 2.66 -7.36
CA ALA A 116 -1.24 1.33 -7.01
C ALA A 116 -2.26 0.89 -8.04
N ARG A 117 -3.20 1.76 -8.42
CA ARG A 117 -4.20 1.45 -9.45
C ARG A 117 -3.57 1.16 -10.82
N GLU A 118 -2.57 1.95 -11.24
CA GLU A 118 -1.83 1.71 -12.49
C GLU A 118 -1.08 0.38 -12.47
N ASP A 119 -0.52 -0.01 -11.32
CA ASP A 119 0.17 -1.30 -11.14
C ASP A 119 -0.80 -2.48 -11.18
N ALA A 120 -1.97 -2.37 -10.54
CA ALA A 120 -3.04 -3.37 -10.61
C ALA A 120 -3.54 -3.57 -12.05
N ALA A 121 -3.71 -2.48 -12.80
CA ALA A 121 -4.16 -2.53 -14.20
C ALA A 121 -3.16 -3.26 -15.12
N LYS A 122 -1.86 -3.15 -14.84
CA LYS A 122 -0.83 -3.87 -15.60
C LYS A 122 -0.90 -5.38 -15.37
N SER A 123 -1.16 -5.84 -14.15
CA SER A 123 -1.37 -7.27 -13.87
C SER A 123 -2.49 -7.84 -14.75
N ASN A 124 -3.63 -7.15 -14.82
CA ASN A 124 -4.79 -7.59 -15.63
C ASN A 124 -4.55 -7.54 -17.15
N GLY A 125 -3.73 -6.62 -17.64
CA GLY A 125 -3.45 -6.44 -19.08
C GLY A 125 -2.50 -7.48 -19.69
N THR A 126 -1.95 -8.40 -18.89
CA THR A 126 -0.97 -9.39 -19.37
C THR A 126 -1.62 -10.73 -19.78
N SER A 127 -2.96 -10.85 -19.73
CA SER A 127 -3.69 -12.08 -20.08
C SER A 127 -4.14 -12.17 -21.55
N GLU A 128 -3.89 -11.17 -22.40
CA GLU A 128 -4.15 -11.25 -23.83
C GLU A 128 -2.83 -11.36 -24.62
N THR A 129 -2.23 -12.55 -24.68
CA THR A 129 -1.32 -12.96 -25.78
C THR A 129 -0.98 -14.46 -25.72
N VAL A 130 -1.99 -15.32 -25.82
CA VAL A 130 -1.88 -16.67 -26.39
C VAL A 130 -3.22 -16.92 -27.09
N ASP A 131 -3.33 -16.85 -28.41
CA ASP A 131 -3.08 -18.01 -29.26
C ASP A 131 -2.39 -17.68 -30.59
N ASN A 132 -1.35 -18.45 -30.87
CA ASN A 132 -0.72 -18.65 -32.18
C ASN A 132 -1.35 -19.95 -32.76
N PRO A 133 -1.40 -20.19 -34.09
CA PRO A 133 -0.21 -20.71 -34.74
C PRO A 133 -0.03 -20.34 -36.22
N LYS A 134 1.22 -20.53 -36.67
CA LYS A 134 1.63 -20.71 -38.07
C LYS A 134 0.60 -21.53 -38.87
N SER A 135 0.32 -21.06 -40.10
CA SER A 135 0.15 -21.88 -41.30
C SER A 135 0.51 -21.04 -42.51
#